data_AF-A0A3D0CYI8-F1
#
_entry.id   AF-A0A3D0CYI8-F1
#
_cell.length_a   1.000
_cell.length_b   1.000
_cell.length_c   1.000
_cell.angle_alpha   90.00
_cell.angle_beta   90.00
_cell.angle_gamma   90.00
#
_symmetry.space_group_name_H-M   'P 1'
#
loop_
_entity.id
_entity.type
_entity.pdbx_description
1 polymer ?
#
loop_
_entity_poly.entity_id
_entity_poly.type
_entity_poly.pdbx_seq_one_letter_code
_entity_poly.pdbx_strand_id
1 'polypeptide(L)'
;MFGEAAQVARTLQNHVDRTNALRALGAALARDGRFEAALVTVGPDDLDDFIRSLADWAPYFENVEPGLSLAVLREASEVAGWVRRDWREIHELLSAQHQGGQRAAEAQR
;
A
#
# COMPACT_ATOMS: atom_id res chain seq x y z
N MET A 1 -5.61 20.05 -9.77
CA MET A 1 -6.95 19.43 -9.67
C MET A 1 -7.13 18.50 -8.47
N PHE A 2 -6.11 17.79 -7.96
CA PHE A 2 -6.29 16.92 -6.78
C PHE A 2 -6.53 17.65 -5.44
N GLY A 3 -6.08 18.91 -5.29
CA GLY A 3 -6.29 19.69 -4.06
C GLY A 3 -7.76 19.97 -3.75
N GLU A 4 -8.53 20.37 -4.77
CA GLU A 4 -9.98 20.58 -4.66
C GLU A 4 -10.72 19.29 -4.35
N ALA A 5 -10.36 18.18 -5.02
CA ALA A 5 -10.94 16.87 -4.75
C ALA A 5 -10.70 16.42 -3.29
N ALA A 6 -9.50 16.66 -2.75
CA ALA A 6 -9.18 16.35 -1.36
C ALA A 6 -9.99 17.19 -0.38
N GLN A 7 -10.21 18.47 -0.71
CA GLN A 7 -11.04 19.36 0.10
C GLN A 7 -12.50 18.91 0.11
N VAL A 8 -13.08 18.61 -1.06
CA VAL A 8 -14.45 18.10 -1.17
C VAL A 8 -14.61 16.79 -0.41
N ALA A 9 -13.72 15.82 -0.62
CA ALA A 9 -13.79 14.54 0.09
C ALA A 9 -13.80 14.72 1.61
N ARG A 10 -12.97 15.61 2.16
CA ARG A 10 -12.93 15.90 3.61
C ARG A 10 -14.19 16.58 4.14
N THR A 11 -14.96 17.27 3.31
CA THR A 11 -16.22 17.92 3.72
C THR A 11 -17.41 16.95 3.79
N LEU A 12 -17.25 15.71 3.30
CA LEU A 12 -18.29 14.70 3.40
C LEU A 12 -18.59 14.36 4.86
N GLN A 13 -19.85 14.54 5.26
CA GLN A 13 -20.31 14.32 6.62
C GLN A 13 -20.38 12.84 6.97
N ASN A 14 -20.82 12.01 6.01
CA ASN A 14 -20.85 10.57 6.17
C ASN A 14 -19.42 10.02 6.18
N HIS A 15 -19.07 9.31 7.26
CA HIS A 15 -17.75 8.75 7.46
C HIS A 15 -17.35 7.78 6.34
N VAL A 16 -18.25 6.86 5.97
CA VAL A 16 -18.02 5.86 4.93
C VAL A 16 -17.78 6.53 3.59
N ASP A 17 -18.62 7.51 3.23
CA ASP A 17 -18.48 8.24 1.97
C ASP A 17 -17.16 9.04 1.94
N ARG A 18 -16.79 9.67 3.06
CA ARG A 18 -15.51 10.38 3.22
C ARG A 18 -14.32 9.44 3.02
N THR A 19 -14.28 8.33 3.74
CA THR A 19 -13.18 7.36 3.65
C THR A 19 -13.08 6.77 2.25
N ASN A 20 -14.21 6.44 1.62
CA ASN A 20 -14.23 5.94 0.24
C ASN A 20 -13.73 6.98 -0.76
N ALA A 21 -14.15 8.24 -0.63
CA ALA A 21 -13.70 9.32 -1.51
C ALA A 21 -12.19 9.59 -1.35
N LEU A 22 -11.67 9.59 -0.12
CA LEU A 22 -10.24 9.75 0.14
C LEU A 22 -9.41 8.56 -0.36
N ARG A 23 -9.90 7.33 -0.22
CA ARG A 23 -9.28 6.13 -0.80
C ARG A 23 -9.22 6.20 -2.33
N ALA A 24 -10.33 6.57 -2.97
CA ALA A 24 -10.38 6.73 -4.43
C ALA A 24 -9.41 7.81 -4.92
N LEU A 25 -9.32 8.93 -4.20
CA LEU A 25 -8.37 9.99 -4.50
C LEU A 25 -6.92 9.54 -4.31
N GLY A 26 -6.63 8.83 -3.21
CA GLY A 26 -5.32 8.22 -2.96
C GLY A 26 -4.91 7.26 -4.07
N ALA A 27 -5.80 6.36 -4.49
CA ALA A 27 -5.54 5.45 -5.61
C ALA A 27 -5.26 6.20 -6.92
N ALA A 28 -5.99 7.29 -7.20
CA ALA A 28 -5.73 8.12 -8.38
C ALA A 28 -4.35 8.79 -8.33
N LEU A 29 -3.93 9.27 -7.16
CA LEU A 29 -2.59 9.84 -6.94
C LEU A 29 -1.49 8.78 -7.07
N ALA A 30 -1.69 7.59 -6.49
CA ALA A 30 -0.73 6.48 -6.59
C ALA A 30 -0.56 6.00 -8.03
N ARG A 31 -1.66 5.91 -8.79
CA ARG A 31 -1.62 5.59 -10.22
C ARG A 31 -0.80 6.59 -11.04
N ASP A 32 -0.78 7.86 -10.61
CA ASP A 32 0.01 8.95 -11.22
C ASP A 32 1.47 8.98 -10.70
N GLY A 33 1.90 7.96 -9.93
CA GLY A 33 3.23 7.88 -9.33
C GLY A 33 3.43 8.80 -8.11
N ARG A 34 2.39 9.48 -7.64
CA ARG A 34 2.44 10.46 -6.53
C ARG A 34 2.17 9.78 -5.19
N PHE A 35 2.98 8.78 -4.85
CA PHE A 35 2.74 7.91 -3.69
C PHE A 35 2.74 8.65 -2.35
N GLU A 36 3.63 9.62 -2.13
CA GLU A 36 3.64 10.42 -0.90
C GLU A 36 2.29 11.16 -0.70
N ALA A 37 1.81 11.83 -1.75
CA ALA A 37 0.54 12.52 -1.71
C ALA A 37 -0.64 11.54 -1.54
N ALA A 38 -0.54 10.34 -2.11
CA ALA A 38 -1.54 9.28 -1.95
C ALA A 38 -1.63 8.84 -0.48
N LEU A 39 -0.49 8.59 0.17
CA LEU A 39 -0.44 8.18 1.59
C LEU A 39 -1.04 9.23 2.52
N VAL A 40 -0.66 10.50 2.33
CA VAL A 40 -1.21 11.63 3.10
C VAL A 40 -2.72 11.80 2.86
N THR A 41 -3.20 11.47 1.67
CA THR A 41 -4.61 11.60 1.31
C THR A 41 -5.47 10.52 1.92
N VAL A 42 -5.03 9.25 1.86
CA VAL A 42 -5.81 8.15 2.44
C VAL A 42 -5.87 8.26 3.96
N GLY A 43 -4.77 8.65 4.60
CA GLY A 43 -4.70 8.91 6.05
C GLY A 43 -5.52 7.91 6.88
N PRO A 44 -5.26 6.60 6.73
CA PRO A 44 -6.21 5.57 7.15
C PRO A 44 -6.39 5.53 8.66
N ASP A 45 -7.59 5.14 9.05
CA ASP A 45 -8.05 5.10 10.44
C ASP A 45 -7.40 3.95 11.24
N ASP A 46 -6.93 2.89 10.56
CA ASP A 46 -6.24 1.75 11.17
C ASP A 46 -5.19 1.09 10.26
N LEU A 47 -4.41 0.18 10.85
CA LEU A 47 -3.27 -0.50 10.23
C LEU A 47 -3.67 -1.44 9.07
N ASP A 48 -4.77 -2.18 9.22
CA ASP A 48 -5.20 -3.13 8.19
C ASP A 48 -5.67 -2.36 6.96
N ASP A 49 -6.33 -1.24 7.19
CA ASP A 49 -6.76 -0.31 6.16
C ASP A 49 -5.61 0.37 5.42
N PHE A 50 -4.53 0.70 6.13
CA PHE A 50 -3.29 1.18 5.53
C PHE A 50 -2.66 0.12 4.62
N ILE A 51 -2.46 -1.10 5.12
CA ILE A 51 -1.80 -2.16 4.33
C ILE A 51 -2.68 -2.58 3.14
N ARG A 52 -4.01 -2.62 3.32
CA ARG A 52 -4.96 -2.82 2.22
C ARG A 52 -4.80 -1.77 1.13
N SER A 53 -4.64 -0.50 1.49
CA SER A 53 -4.44 0.57 0.51
C SER A 53 -3.13 0.41 -0.26
N LEU A 54 -2.05 -0.03 0.40
CA LEU A 54 -0.79 -0.37 -0.28
C LEU A 54 -0.96 -1.57 -1.23
N ALA A 55 -1.69 -2.60 -0.81
CA ALA A 55 -1.96 -3.78 -1.63
C ALA A 55 -2.80 -3.41 -2.87
N ASP A 56 -3.80 -2.54 -2.72
CA ASP A 56 -4.60 -2.03 -3.84
C ASP A 56 -3.75 -1.26 -4.86
N TRP A 57 -2.62 -0.67 -4.43
CA TRP A 57 -1.69 0.05 -5.29
C TRP A 57 -0.58 -0.84 -5.87
N ALA A 58 -0.57 -2.14 -5.59
CA ALA A 58 0.45 -3.07 -6.07
C ALA A 58 0.72 -2.94 -7.58
N PRO A 59 -0.29 -2.88 -8.48
CA PRO A 59 -0.03 -2.72 -9.91
C PRO A 59 0.68 -1.40 -10.26
N TYR A 60 0.51 -0.35 -9.45
CA TYR A 60 1.14 0.95 -9.68
C TYR A 60 2.60 0.94 -9.26
N PHE A 61 2.95 0.20 -8.21
CA PHE A 61 4.35 -0.01 -7.82
C PHE A 61 5.12 -0.80 -8.89
N GLU A 62 4.51 -1.81 -9.49
CA GLU A 62 5.13 -2.60 -10.56
C GLU A 62 5.45 -1.78 -11.82
N ASN A 63 4.73 -0.68 -12.06
CA ASN A 63 5.04 0.24 -13.15
C ASN A 63 6.30 1.08 -12.90
N VAL A 64 6.74 1.21 -11.63
CA VAL A 64 7.95 1.93 -11.25
C VAL A 64 9.15 1.01 -11.33
N GLU A 65 9.06 -0.14 -10.67
CA GLU A 65 10.12 -1.15 -10.63
C GLU A 65 9.50 -2.54 -10.44
N PRO A 66 9.88 -3.55 -11.26
CA PRO A 66 9.42 -4.91 -11.08
C PRO A 66 9.78 -5.46 -9.68
N GLY A 67 8.77 -5.94 -8.94
CA GLY A 67 8.91 -6.44 -7.59
C GLY A 67 8.78 -5.38 -6.49
N LEU A 68 8.58 -4.11 -6.84
CA LEU A 68 8.43 -3.04 -5.84
C LEU A 68 7.18 -3.23 -4.98
N SER A 69 6.09 -3.79 -5.52
CA SER A 69 4.88 -4.05 -4.71
C SER A 69 5.16 -5.00 -3.55
N LEU A 70 5.92 -6.07 -3.83
CA LEU A 70 6.29 -7.06 -2.82
C LEU A 70 7.26 -6.46 -1.79
N ALA A 71 8.23 -5.66 -2.23
CA ALA A 71 9.11 -4.93 -1.32
C ALA A 71 8.31 -4.03 -0.38
N VAL A 72 7.43 -3.17 -0.91
CA VAL A 72 6.60 -2.26 -0.11
C VAL A 72 5.74 -3.01 0.90
N LEU A 73 5.06 -4.09 0.48
CA LEU A 73 4.22 -4.89 1.38
C LEU A 73 5.03 -5.63 2.46
N ARG A 74 6.25 -6.07 2.14
CA ARG A 74 7.15 -6.70 3.12
C ARG A 74 7.58 -5.70 4.19
N GLU A 75 8.02 -4.50 3.79
CA GLU A 75 8.42 -3.45 4.73
C GLU A 75 7.23 -3.01 5.60
N ALA A 76 6.06 -2.81 5.00
CA ALA A 76 4.86 -2.41 5.74
C ALA A 76 4.43 -3.49 6.75
N SER A 77 4.45 -4.77 6.36
CA SER A 77 4.12 -5.89 7.24
C SER A 77 5.18 -6.11 8.34
N GLU A 78 6.45 -5.77 8.11
CA GLU A 78 7.48 -5.81 9.15
C GLU A 78 7.17 -4.87 10.30
N VAL A 79 6.91 -3.59 9.97
CA VAL A 79 6.57 -2.55 10.94
C VAL A 79 5.26 -2.90 11.65
N ALA A 80 4.26 -3.36 10.90
CA ALA A 80 2.99 -3.83 11.45
C ALA A 80 3.19 -5.01 12.44
N GLY A 81 4.13 -5.89 12.12
CA GLY A 81 4.54 -7.04 12.94
C GLY A 81 5.16 -6.67 14.29
N TRP A 82 5.54 -5.41 14.52
CA TRP A 82 5.96 -4.92 15.83
C TRP A 82 4.78 -4.82 16.80
N VAL A 83 3.60 -4.46 16.28
CA VAL A 83 2.40 -4.18 17.08
C VAL A 83 1.48 -5.39 17.14
N ARG A 84 1.34 -6.14 16.03
CA ARG A 84 0.45 -7.30 15.96
C ARG A 84 1.15 -8.53 15.41
N ARG A 85 0.87 -9.68 16.05
CA ARG A 85 1.52 -10.96 15.71
C ARG A 85 1.10 -11.51 14.35
N ASP A 86 -0.16 -11.34 13.98
CA ASP A 86 -0.67 -11.78 12.68
C ASP A 86 0.08 -11.14 11.52
N TRP A 87 0.40 -9.85 11.62
CA TRP A 87 1.22 -9.16 10.63
C TRP A 87 2.67 -9.64 10.59
N ARG A 88 3.22 -10.07 11.72
CA ARG A 88 4.55 -10.70 11.76
C ARG A 88 4.57 -12.02 10.99
N GLU A 89 3.54 -12.85 11.17
CA GLU A 89 3.39 -14.12 10.45
C GLU A 89 3.24 -13.87 8.94
N ILE A 90 2.48 -12.85 8.53
CA ILE A 90 2.38 -12.42 7.13
C ILE A 90 3.74 -11.97 6.58
N HIS A 91 4.48 -11.14 7.32
CA HIS A 91 5.81 -10.69 6.92
C HIS A 91 6.77 -11.88 6.70
N GLU A 92 6.78 -12.85 7.61
CA GLU A 92 7.61 -14.06 7.50
C GLU A 92 7.29 -14.85 6.21
N LEU A 93 5.99 -14.99 5.89
CA LEU A 93 5.54 -15.64 4.64
C LEU A 93 6.00 -14.89 3.39
N LEU A 94 5.85 -13.56 3.37
CA LEU A 94 6.28 -12.72 2.25
C LEU A 94 7.80 -12.77 2.05
N SER A 95 8.56 -12.77 3.13
CA SER A 95 10.02 -12.86 3.12
C SER A 95 10.53 -14.21 2.61
N ALA A 96 9.86 -15.31 2.95
CA ALA A 96 10.20 -16.65 2.48
C ALA A 96 10.02 -16.82 0.96
N GLN A 97 8.96 -16.23 0.38
CA GLN A 97 8.70 -16.33 -1.07
C GLN A 97 9.73 -15.57 -1.92
N HIS A 98 10.22 -14.43 -1.44
CA HIS A 98 11.24 -13.65 -2.14
C HIS A 98 12.58 -14.42 -2.27
N GLN A 99 13.00 -15.10 -1.20
CA GLN A 99 14.23 -15.89 -1.19
C GLN A 99 14.15 -17.13 -2.08
N GLY A 100 12.98 -17.76 -2.18
CA GLY A 100 12.74 -18.87 -3.10
C GLY A 100 12.85 -18.46 -4.57
N GLY A 101 12.32 -17.28 -4.93
CA GLY A 101 12.41 -16.73 -6.28
C GLY A 101 13.84 -16.33 -6.66
N GLN A 102 14.59 -15.73 -5.75
CA GLN A 102 15.99 -15.36 -5.98
C GLN A 102 16.89 -16.59 -6.17
N ARG A 103 16.74 -17.62 -5.33
CA ARG A 103 17.51 -18.87 -5.47
C ARG A 103 17.21 -19.62 -6.77
N ALA A 104 15.97 -19.61 -7.23
CA ALA A 104 15.60 -20.24 -8.50
C ALA A 104 16.19 -19.48 -9.72
N ALA A 105 16.25 -18.15 -9.66
CA ALA A 105 16.83 -17.32 -10.72
C ALA A 105 18.37 -17.45 -10.79
N GLU A 106 19.05 -17.68 -9.67
CA GLU A 106 20.50 -17.89 -9.62
C GLU A 106 20.92 -19.29 -10.11
N ALA A 107 20.10 -20.32 -9.89
CA ALA A 107 20.38 -21.68 -10.34
C ALA A 107 20.23 -21.89 -11.87
N GLN A 108 19.73 -20.89 -12.60
CA GLN A 108 19.50 -20.92 -14.05
C GLN A 108 20.51 -20.09 -14.86
N ARG A 109 21.53 -19.51 -14.21
CA ARG A 109 22.65 -18.81 -14.85
C ARG A 109 23.92 -19.65 -14.85
#